data_AF-A0A1D9MFN1-F1
#
_entry.id   AF-A0A1D9MFN1-F1
#
_cell.length_a   1.000
_cell.length_b   1.000
_cell.length_c   1.000
_cell.angle_alpha   90.00
_cell.angle_beta   90.00
_cell.angle_gamma   90.00
#
_symmetry.space_group_name_H-M   'P 1'
#
loop_
_entity.id
_entity.type
_entity.pdbx_description
1 polymer ?
#
loop_
_entity_poly.entity_id
_entity_poly.type
_entity_poly.pdbx_seq_one_letter_code
_entity_poly.pdbx_strand_id
1 'polypeptide(L)'
;MLIGPQLDRARDWIEAQQVAVLTVPSLSRIRSPVLTGRKISHLVVDIDYFGGVWEIFDELRRIRNTLPEVAVVLVSHDFSQDDFRCDRLAIYDAALRAPYSLASMEFGLTEAGNVNNPIWQRRLRELQENERNMIAQGNALDTPTIQR
;
A
#
# COMPACT_ATOMS: atom_id res chain seq x y z
N MET A 1 2.06 2.11 -10.50
CA MET A 1 2.79 0.87 -10.84
C MET A 1 1.78 -0.24 -11.00
N LEU A 2 1.94 -1.10 -12.00
CA LEU A 2 1.10 -2.29 -12.22
C LEU A 2 1.98 -3.55 -12.21
N ILE A 3 1.43 -4.64 -11.71
CA ILE A 3 2.11 -5.95 -11.68
C ILE A 3 1.12 -7.02 -12.07
N GLY A 4 1.47 -7.80 -13.10
CA GLY A 4 0.73 -8.97 -13.57
C GLY A 4 -0.11 -8.72 -14.83
N PRO A 5 -0.38 -9.76 -15.62
CA PRO A 5 -0.87 -9.67 -16.99
C PRO A 5 -2.33 -9.21 -17.10
N GLN A 6 -3.19 -9.49 -16.10
CA GLN A 6 -4.61 -9.13 -16.21
C GLN A 6 -4.87 -7.61 -16.12
N LEU A 7 -3.84 -6.82 -15.83
CA LEU A 7 -3.91 -5.36 -15.71
C LEU A 7 -3.69 -4.63 -17.04
N ASP A 8 -3.48 -5.33 -18.17
CA ASP A 8 -3.24 -4.68 -19.47
C ASP A 8 -4.35 -3.69 -19.85
N ARG A 9 -5.62 -4.08 -19.66
CA ARG A 9 -6.75 -3.17 -19.94
C ARG A 9 -6.76 -1.95 -19.03
N ALA A 10 -6.38 -2.11 -17.76
CA ALA A 10 -6.28 -0.99 -16.82
C ALA A 10 -5.10 -0.08 -17.17
N ARG A 11 -3.95 -0.65 -17.58
CA ARG A 11 -2.80 0.11 -18.09
C ARG A 11 -3.22 1.02 -19.23
N ASP A 12 -3.81 0.46 -20.27
CA ASP A 12 -4.14 1.21 -21.48
C ASP A 12 -5.13 2.35 -21.17
N TRP A 13 -6.09 2.11 -20.27
CA TRP A 13 -7.03 3.13 -19.81
C TRP A 13 -6.35 4.23 -18.96
N ILE A 14 -5.43 3.88 -18.05
CA ILE A 14 -4.70 4.84 -17.22
C ILE A 14 -3.76 5.69 -18.08
N GLU A 15 -3.05 5.08 -19.03
CA GLU A 15 -2.13 5.77 -19.94
C GLU A 15 -2.89 6.74 -20.87
N ALA A 16 -4.11 6.38 -21.29
CA ALA A 16 -4.98 7.29 -22.05
C ALA A 16 -5.36 8.57 -21.28
N GLN A 17 -5.26 8.56 -19.95
CA GLN A 17 -5.45 9.74 -19.08
C GLN A 17 -4.16 10.52 -18.84
N GLN A 18 -3.09 10.23 -19.60
CA GLN A 18 -1.77 10.84 -19.45
C GLN A 18 -1.11 10.58 -18.07
N VAL A 19 -1.53 9.52 -17.38
CA VAL A 19 -0.91 9.09 -16.13
C VAL A 19 0.22 8.12 -16.46
N ALA A 20 1.41 8.39 -15.93
CA ALA A 20 2.57 7.53 -16.16
C ALA A 20 2.40 6.17 -15.46
N VAL A 21 2.39 5.10 -16.25
CA VAL A 21 2.38 3.72 -15.74
C VAL A 21 3.77 3.11 -15.82
N LEU A 22 4.15 2.40 -14.76
CA LEU A 22 5.35 1.59 -14.69
C LEU A 22 4.92 0.15 -14.42
N THR A 23 5.32 -0.77 -15.28
CA THR A 23 5.11 -2.21 -15.06
C THR A 23 6.37 -2.80 -14.47
N VAL A 24 6.23 -3.54 -13.37
CA VAL A 24 7.36 -4.24 -12.74
C VAL A 24 7.04 -5.72 -12.61
N PRO A 25 8.00 -6.63 -12.82
CA PRO A 25 7.73 -8.07 -12.80
C PRO A 25 7.64 -8.67 -11.39
N SER A 26 7.99 -7.90 -10.34
CA SER A 26 8.04 -8.40 -8.96
C SER A 26 7.99 -7.27 -7.94
N LEU A 27 7.29 -7.53 -6.82
CA LEU A 27 7.24 -6.65 -5.64
C LEU A 27 8.62 -6.44 -5.01
N SER A 28 9.51 -7.43 -5.13
CA SER A 28 10.88 -7.38 -4.62
C SER A 28 11.72 -6.25 -5.24
N ARG A 29 11.30 -5.67 -6.37
CA ARG A 29 11.97 -4.52 -7.01
C ARG A 29 11.46 -3.18 -6.54
N ILE A 30 10.36 -3.15 -5.78
CA ILE A 30 9.82 -1.92 -5.21
C ILE A 30 10.73 -1.52 -4.04
N ARG A 31 11.50 -0.47 -4.31
CA ARG A 31 12.36 0.25 -3.37
C ARG A 31 11.79 1.66 -3.22
N SER A 32 12.29 2.40 -2.22
CA SER A 32 11.88 3.77 -1.98
C SER A 32 11.85 4.62 -3.26
N PRO A 33 10.77 5.39 -3.53
CA PRO A 33 10.63 6.25 -4.71
C PRO A 33 11.73 7.32 -4.79
N VAL A 34 12.53 7.49 -3.73
CA VAL A 34 13.72 8.36 -3.71
C VAL A 34 14.75 7.95 -4.78
N LEU A 35 14.76 6.71 -5.27
CA LEU A 35 15.77 6.26 -6.24
C LEU A 35 15.50 6.62 -7.71
N THR A 36 14.28 7.05 -8.08
CA THR A 36 13.91 7.29 -9.50
C THR A 36 13.50 8.73 -9.81
N GLY A 37 13.50 9.63 -8.81
CA GLY A 37 13.04 11.02 -8.97
C GLY A 37 11.55 11.16 -9.30
N ARG A 38 10.79 10.06 -9.30
CA ARG A 38 9.36 10.01 -9.61
C ARG A 38 8.59 9.54 -8.39
N LYS A 39 7.62 10.36 -7.93
CA LYS A 39 6.72 9.98 -6.85
C LYS A 39 5.70 8.97 -7.36
N ILE A 40 5.75 7.75 -6.84
CA ILE A 40 4.75 6.71 -7.11
C ILE A 40 3.60 6.93 -6.12
N SER A 41 2.38 7.08 -6.63
CA SER A 41 1.18 7.25 -5.78
C SER A 41 0.43 5.94 -5.56
N HIS A 42 0.42 5.06 -6.57
CA HIS A 42 -0.36 3.82 -6.56
C HIS A 42 0.49 2.61 -6.98
N LEU A 43 0.23 1.49 -6.32
CA LEU A 43 0.65 0.15 -6.68
C LEU A 43 -0.59 -0.72 -6.88
N VAL A 44 -0.81 -1.20 -8.10
CA VAL A 44 -1.87 -2.17 -8.40
C VAL A 44 -1.23 -3.53 -8.66
N VAL A 45 -1.73 -4.57 -8.00
CA VAL A 45 -1.14 -5.91 -8.03
C VAL A 45 -2.21 -6.93 -8.40
N ASP A 46 -2.04 -7.60 -9.54
CA ASP A 46 -2.65 -8.89 -9.79
C ASP A 46 -1.98 -9.93 -8.88
N ILE A 47 -2.71 -10.38 -7.86
CA ILE A 47 -2.16 -11.32 -6.88
C ILE A 47 -2.25 -12.76 -7.35
N ASP A 48 -3.09 -13.07 -8.35
CA ASP A 48 -3.21 -14.41 -8.92
C ASP A 48 -1.92 -14.77 -9.67
N TYR A 49 -1.27 -13.76 -10.28
CA TYR A 49 0.06 -13.89 -10.88
C TYR A 49 1.14 -14.39 -9.90
N PHE A 50 0.94 -14.21 -8.60
CA PHE A 50 1.85 -14.66 -7.55
C PHE A 50 1.39 -15.94 -6.83
N GLY A 51 0.28 -16.56 -7.24
CA GLY A 51 -0.30 -17.70 -6.52
C GLY A 51 -1.16 -17.31 -5.32
N GLY A 52 -1.55 -16.03 -5.22
CA GLY A 52 -2.45 -15.51 -4.18
C GLY A 52 -1.76 -14.64 -3.14
N VAL A 53 -2.56 -14.07 -2.23
CA VAL A 53 -2.09 -13.05 -1.27
C VAL A 53 -1.07 -13.58 -0.27
N TRP A 54 -1.14 -14.87 0.08
CA TRP A 54 -0.25 -15.46 1.10
C TRP A 54 1.20 -15.50 0.64
N GLU A 55 1.45 -15.70 -0.65
CA GLU A 55 2.79 -15.77 -1.24
C GLU A 55 3.51 -14.42 -1.25
N ILE A 56 2.77 -13.31 -1.10
CA ILE A 56 3.30 -11.94 -1.17
C ILE A 56 2.94 -11.10 0.05
N PHE A 57 2.43 -11.75 1.11
CA PHE A 57 1.91 -11.06 2.28
C PHE A 57 2.98 -10.20 2.96
N ASP A 58 4.18 -10.77 3.14
CA ASP A 58 5.29 -10.09 3.80
C ASP A 58 5.85 -8.95 2.94
N GLU A 59 5.90 -9.10 1.62
CA GLU A 59 6.27 -8.03 0.69
C GLU A 59 5.28 -6.88 0.72
N LEU A 60 3.97 -7.17 0.70
CA LEU A 60 2.92 -6.15 0.80
C LEU A 60 3.05 -5.40 2.12
N ARG A 61 3.17 -6.12 3.24
CA ARG A 61 3.36 -5.52 4.56
C ARG A 61 4.63 -4.67 4.63
N ARG A 62 5.74 -5.16 4.05
CA ARG A 62 7.00 -4.39 3.96
C ARG A 62 6.80 -3.10 3.17
N ILE A 63 6.14 -3.16 2.01
CA ILE A 63 5.84 -1.96 1.20
C ILE A 63 5.00 -0.98 2.01
N ARG A 64 3.95 -1.45 2.68
CA ARG A 64 3.05 -0.61 3.49
C ARG A 64 3.74 0.11 4.65
N ASN A 65 4.77 -0.50 5.24
CA ASN A 65 5.55 0.09 6.32
C ASN A 65 6.68 1.00 5.81
N THR A 66 7.30 0.64 4.69
CA THR A 66 8.46 1.39 4.16
C THR A 66 8.05 2.56 3.29
N LEU A 67 6.91 2.45 2.60
CA LEU A 67 6.35 3.40 1.63
C LEU A 67 4.87 3.68 1.94
N PRO A 68 4.56 4.22 3.13
CA PRO A 68 3.19 4.42 3.56
C PRO A 68 2.39 5.38 2.68
N GLU A 69 3.05 6.20 1.87
CA GLU A 69 2.44 7.11 0.89
C GLU A 69 1.96 6.44 -0.40
N VAL A 70 2.32 5.17 -0.63
CA VAL A 70 1.90 4.42 -1.80
C VAL A 70 0.61 3.67 -1.48
N ALA A 71 -0.47 4.06 -2.17
CA ALA A 71 -1.75 3.37 -2.10
C ALA A 71 -1.64 2.00 -2.80
N VAL A 72 -2.12 0.95 -2.17
CA VAL A 72 -2.02 -0.44 -2.66
C VAL A 72 -3.40 -0.96 -3.02
N VAL A 73 -3.59 -1.34 -4.29
CA VAL A 73 -4.81 -1.95 -4.82
C VAL A 73 -4.51 -3.37 -5.26
N LEU A 74 -5.25 -4.35 -4.74
CA LEU A 74 -5.12 -5.75 -5.14
C LEU A 74 -6.20 -6.12 -6.15
N VAL A 75 -5.88 -7.05 -7.05
CA VAL A 75 -6.82 -7.62 -8.01
C VAL A 75 -6.67 -9.14 -8.00
N SER A 76 -7.79 -9.86 -7.87
CA SER A 76 -7.79 -11.33 -7.82
C SER A 76 -9.09 -11.94 -8.31
N HIS A 77 -9.02 -13.16 -8.82
CA HIS A 77 -10.16 -14.03 -9.07
C HIS A 77 -10.69 -14.72 -7.80
N ASP A 78 -9.90 -14.76 -6.74
CA ASP A 78 -10.29 -15.46 -5.51
C ASP A 78 -11.05 -14.56 -4.53
N PHE A 79 -11.12 -13.25 -4.80
CA PHE A 79 -11.95 -12.35 -4.00
C PHE A 79 -13.45 -12.63 -4.23
N SER A 80 -14.21 -12.64 -3.15
CA SER A 80 -15.68 -12.80 -3.20
C SER A 80 -16.38 -11.58 -3.80
N GLN A 81 -15.82 -10.40 -3.57
CA GLN A 81 -16.34 -9.10 -4.00
C GLN A 81 -15.23 -8.05 -3.89
N ASP A 82 -15.48 -6.86 -4.45
CA ASP A 82 -14.65 -5.69 -4.19
C ASP A 82 -14.67 -5.34 -2.69
N ASP A 83 -13.52 -4.93 -2.15
CA ASP A 83 -13.34 -4.53 -0.75
C ASP A 83 -12.62 -3.19 -0.67
N PHE A 84 -13.33 -2.19 -0.13
CA PHE A 84 -12.84 -0.82 0.07
C PHE A 84 -12.78 -0.45 1.56
N ARG A 85 -12.86 -1.43 2.46
CA ARG A 85 -12.92 -1.20 3.90
C ARG A 85 -11.54 -0.94 4.49
N CYS A 86 -11.51 -0.33 5.68
CA CYS A 86 -10.29 0.06 6.39
C CYS A 86 -9.75 -1.01 7.38
N ASP A 87 -10.22 -2.25 7.30
CA ASP A 87 -9.85 -3.34 8.21
C ASP A 87 -8.48 -3.96 7.86
N ARG A 88 -8.05 -3.86 6.59
CA ARG A 88 -6.82 -4.51 6.08
C ARG A 88 -5.74 -3.55 5.61
N LEU A 89 -5.77 -2.30 6.08
CA LEU A 89 -4.84 -1.22 5.68
C LEU A 89 -3.35 -1.51 5.88
N ALA A 90 -3.01 -2.47 6.76
CA ALA A 90 -1.64 -2.95 6.94
C ALA A 90 -1.11 -3.71 5.71
N ILE A 91 -1.98 -4.14 4.80
CA ILE A 91 -1.67 -4.95 3.61
C ILE A 91 -2.09 -4.23 2.33
N TYR A 92 -3.33 -3.74 2.25
CA TYR A 92 -3.86 -3.05 1.07
C TYR A 92 -4.88 -1.96 1.42
N ASP A 93 -5.12 -1.04 0.49
CA ASP A 93 -6.11 0.03 0.60
C ASP A 93 -7.40 -0.27 -0.16
N ALA A 94 -7.34 -1.05 -1.24
CA ALA A 94 -8.53 -1.58 -1.91
C ALA A 94 -8.24 -2.95 -2.53
N ALA A 95 -9.28 -3.74 -2.74
CA ALA A 95 -9.22 -5.00 -3.45
C ALA A 95 -10.36 -5.09 -4.47
N LEU A 96 -10.07 -5.55 -5.68
CA LEU A 96 -11.02 -5.71 -6.77
C LEU A 96 -11.14 -7.18 -7.17
N ARG A 97 -12.36 -7.69 -7.24
CA ARG A 97 -12.60 -9.00 -7.84
C ARG A 97 -12.50 -8.87 -9.35
N ALA A 98 -11.56 -9.59 -9.96
CA ALA A 98 -11.57 -9.84 -11.41
C ALA A 98 -12.84 -10.59 -11.85
N PRO A 99 -13.14 -10.73 -13.14
CA PRO A 99 -13.00 -9.60 -14.05
C PRO A 99 -13.69 -8.37 -13.45
N TYR A 100 -13.02 -7.22 -13.52
CA TYR A 100 -13.51 -5.96 -12.99
C TYR A 100 -13.93 -5.01 -14.12
N SER A 101 -14.80 -4.06 -13.81
CA SER A 101 -15.13 -2.97 -14.73
C SER A 101 -14.09 -1.84 -14.62
N LEU A 102 -13.94 -1.02 -15.67
CA LEU A 102 -13.08 0.17 -15.58
C LEU A 102 -13.59 1.17 -14.52
N ALA A 103 -14.92 1.24 -14.32
CA ALA A 103 -15.50 2.04 -13.24
C ALA A 103 -15.10 1.52 -11.85
N SER A 104 -15.06 0.19 -11.66
CA SER A 104 -14.57 -0.42 -10.42
C SER A 104 -13.08 -0.12 -10.20
N MET A 105 -12.27 -0.15 -11.27
CA MET A 105 -10.85 0.22 -11.21
C MET A 105 -10.68 1.70 -10.83
N GLU A 106 -11.41 2.60 -11.47
CA GLU A 106 -11.40 4.04 -11.17
C GLU A 106 -11.80 4.33 -9.72
N PHE A 107 -12.89 3.70 -9.28
CA PHE A 107 -13.36 3.81 -7.90
C PHE A 107 -12.33 3.26 -6.92
N GLY A 108 -11.76 2.08 -7.19
CA GLY A 108 -10.74 1.47 -6.35
C GLY A 108 -9.47 2.30 -6.22
N LEU A 109 -8.99 2.93 -7.31
CA LEU A 109 -7.87 3.87 -7.27
C LEU A 109 -8.22 5.11 -6.43
N THR A 110 -9.41 5.67 -6.64
CA THR A 110 -9.88 6.88 -5.93
C THR A 110 -10.00 6.63 -4.43
N GLU A 111 -10.69 5.58 -4.01
CA GLU A 111 -10.87 5.23 -2.60
C GLU A 111 -9.54 4.89 -1.94
N ALA A 112 -8.68 4.11 -2.63
CA ALA A 112 -7.36 3.75 -2.13
C ALA A 112 -6.49 4.99 -1.87
N GLY A 113 -6.42 5.91 -2.85
CA GLY A 113 -5.56 7.09 -2.77
C GLY A 113 -6.09 8.21 -1.87
N ASN A 114 -7.40 8.47 -1.90
CA ASN A 114 -7.98 9.66 -1.27
C ASN A 114 -8.58 9.41 0.10
N VAL A 115 -8.90 8.15 0.45
CA VAL A 115 -9.57 7.82 1.70
C VAL A 115 -8.71 6.87 2.54
N ASN A 116 -8.43 5.68 2.02
CA ASN A 116 -7.87 4.59 2.81
C ASN A 116 -6.37 4.79 3.10
N ASN A 117 -5.59 5.22 2.11
CA ASN A 117 -4.17 5.48 2.31
C ASN A 117 -3.90 6.64 3.30
N PRO A 118 -4.60 7.79 3.26
CA PRO A 118 -4.50 8.81 4.29
C PRO A 118 -4.80 8.31 5.71
N ILE A 119 -5.79 7.42 5.86
CA ILE A 119 -6.11 6.80 7.15
C ILE A 119 -4.95 5.93 7.63
N TRP A 120 -4.35 5.12 6.75
CA TRP A 120 -3.17 4.31 7.08
C TRP A 120 -1.99 5.17 7.52
N GLN A 121 -1.65 6.20 6.74
CA GLN A 121 -0.56 7.11 7.08
C GLN A 121 -0.78 7.78 8.45
N ARG A 122 -2.03 8.15 8.77
CA ARG A 122 -2.37 8.70 10.09
C ARG A 122 -2.12 7.67 11.20
N ARG A 123 -2.60 6.44 11.05
CA ARG A 123 -2.38 5.35 12.03
C ARG A 123 -0.88 5.10 12.28
N LEU A 124 -0.06 5.09 11.23
CA LEU A 124 1.38 4.93 11.38
C LEU A 124 2.05 6.08 12.12
N ARG A 125 1.65 7.33 11.85
CA ARG A 125 2.17 8.49 12.60
C ARG A 125 1.81 8.41 14.09
N GLU A 126 0.57 8.03 14.40
CA GLU A 126 0.10 7.85 15.78
C GLU A 126 0.91 6.75 16.50
N LEU A 127 1.16 5.61 15.84
CA LEU A 127 1.99 4.54 16.41
C LEU A 127 3.43 4.99 16.68
N GLN A 128 4.06 5.66 15.71
CA GLN A 128 5.44 6.18 15.86
C GLN A 128 5.54 7.21 16.99
N GLU A 129 4.54 8.08 17.12
CA GLU A 129 4.47 9.06 18.20
C GLU A 129 4.31 8.38 19.57
N ASN A 130 3.43 7.38 19.65
CA ASN A 130 3.24 6.61 20.88
C ASN A 130 4.52 5.86 21.30
N GLU A 131 5.21 5.21 20.36
CA GLU A 131 6.49 4.54 20.61
C GLU A 131 7.56 5.51 21.11
N ARG A 132 7.67 6.69 20.47
CA ARG A 132 8.60 7.75 20.91
C ARG A 132 8.29 8.22 22.33
N ASN A 133 7.01 8.42 22.66
CA ASN A 133 6.59 8.85 23.98
C ASN A 133 6.85 7.80 25.06
N MET A 134 6.67 6.51 24.75
CA MET A 134 7.03 5.41 25.66
C MET A 134 8.53 5.34 25.92
N ILE A 135 9.37 5.47 24.89
CA ILE A 135 10.84 5.47 25.04
C ILE A 135 11.30 6.68 25.87
N ALA A 136 10.73 7.86 25.63
CA ALA A 136 11.05 9.07 26.38
C ALA A 136 10.67 8.94 27.87
N GLN A 137 9.52 8.33 28.19
CA GLN A 137 9.09 8.08 29.56
C GLN A 137 9.92 6.99 30.26
N GLY A 138 10.33 5.93 29.54
CA GLY A 138 11.21 4.88 30.06
C GLY A 138 12.59 5.41 30.45
N ASN A 139 13.21 6.23 29.60
CA ASN A 139 14.54 6.82 29.88
C ASN A 139 14.53 7.84 31.03
N ALA A 140 13.38 8.44 31.36
CA ALA A 140 13.27 9.41 32.46
C ALA A 140 13.28 8.76 33.85
N LEU A 141 12.93 7.48 33.97
CA LEU A 141 12.89 6.74 35.23
C LEU A 141 14.24 6.12 35.63
N ASP A 142 15.17 5.98 34.68
CA ASP A 142 16.50 5.37 34.89
C ASP A 142 17.61 6.38 35.24
N THR A 143 17.29 7.66 35.40
CA THR A 143 18.29 8.66 35.83
C THR A 143 18.44 8.57 37.36
N PRO A 144 19.56 8.10 37.93
CA PRO A 144 19.72 8.04 39.36
C PRO A 144 19.71 9.47 39.89
N THR A 145 18.73 9.78 40.73
CA THR A 145 18.77 11.00 41.54
C THR A 145 19.92 10.82 42.53
N ILE A 146 21.11 11.29 42.17
CA ILE A 146 22.23 11.39 43.10
C ILE A 146 21.85 12.45 44.13
N GLN A 147 21.30 12.02 45.27
CA GLN A 147 21.18 12.86 46.45
C GLN A 147 22.59 13.11 47.01
N ARG A 148 22.87 14.39 47.23
CA ARG A 148 24.14 14.96 47.72
C ARG A 148 24.44 14.57 49.15
#